data_AF-A0ABD1ML51-F1
#
_entry.id   AF-A0ABD1ML51-F1
#
_cell.length_a   1.000
_cell.length_b   1.000
_cell.length_c   1.000
_cell.angle_alpha   90.00
_cell.angle_beta   90.00
_cell.angle_gamma   90.00
#
_symmetry.space_group_name_H-M   'P 1'
#
loop_
_entity.id
_entity.type
_entity.pdbx_description
1 polymer ?
#
loop_
_entity_poly.entity_id
_entity_poly.type
_entity_poly.pdbx_seq_one_letter_code
_entity_poly.pdbx_strand_id
1 'polypeptide(L)'
;MDWGNVTAEDLIDALREVDWSSPPRPLSEFFSRFTVPRSSSKWSSRLKCNLYYYRTNYFILIVSVLVLGFLRRPLAIVAAILTALSIAFLNDSFAGTFSEKVTRTVRQFSPHLAAKMRPPLTPVIRGRPSAKRAIYICGRPRWVFVLIFSSASFMLWFVSAGLMTVLWALAIGLLATILHASFRTPNLKARLNTFREEFRAVWRNYSEL
;
A
#
# COMPACT_ATOMS: atom_id res chain seq x y z
N MET A 1 -33.92 0.28 -2.46
CA MET A 1 -33.24 -0.39 -3.59
C MET A 1 -33.41 -1.90 -3.63
N ASP A 2 -33.94 -2.42 -4.75
CA ASP A 2 -33.74 -3.81 -5.16
C ASP A 2 -32.38 -3.91 -5.85
N TRP A 3 -31.35 -4.26 -5.08
CA TRP A 3 -29.99 -4.49 -5.59
C TRP A 3 -29.90 -5.55 -6.70
N GLY A 4 -31.00 -6.25 -6.99
CA GLY A 4 -31.14 -7.11 -8.18
C GLY A 4 -31.01 -6.34 -9.50
N ASN A 5 -31.50 -5.10 -9.55
CA ASN A 5 -31.54 -4.29 -10.79
C ASN A 5 -30.30 -3.41 -10.98
N VAL A 6 -29.50 -3.19 -9.93
CA VAL A 6 -28.27 -2.39 -9.99
C VAL A 6 -27.24 -3.13 -10.83
N THR A 7 -26.73 -2.52 -11.90
CA THR A 7 -25.69 -3.16 -12.73
C THR A 7 -24.34 -3.13 -12.01
N ALA A 8 -23.35 -3.87 -12.53
CA ALA A 8 -22.00 -3.81 -11.98
C ALA A 8 -21.34 -2.44 -12.23
N GLU A 9 -21.68 -1.79 -13.34
CA GLU A 9 -21.18 -0.48 -13.74
C GLU A 9 -21.69 0.59 -12.78
N ASP A 10 -23.00 0.61 -12.51
CA ASP A 10 -23.61 1.54 -11.53
C ASP A 10 -22.95 1.42 -10.15
N LEU A 11 -22.62 0.19 -9.73
CA LEU A 11 -21.97 -0.05 -8.45
C LEU A 11 -20.53 0.49 -8.44
N ILE A 12 -19.79 0.34 -9.54
CA ILE A 12 -18.42 0.84 -9.65
C ILE A 12 -18.41 2.37 -9.64
N ASP A 13 -19.32 3.00 -10.38
CA ASP A 13 -19.43 4.45 -10.42
C ASP A 13 -19.85 5.00 -9.05
N ALA A 14 -20.82 4.36 -8.38
CA ALA A 14 -21.17 4.71 -7.00
C ALA A 14 -19.98 4.56 -6.02
N LEU A 15 -19.13 3.54 -6.19
CA LEU A 15 -17.93 3.37 -5.36
C LEU A 15 -16.83 4.40 -5.66
N ARG A 16 -16.79 4.96 -6.87
CA ARG A 16 -15.86 6.02 -7.27
C ARG A 16 -16.27 7.38 -6.71
N GLU A 17 -17.55 7.69 -6.74
CA GLU A 17 -18.09 8.96 -6.24
C GLU A 17 -18.15 9.03 -4.70
N VAL A 18 -18.05 7.88 -4.05
CA VAL A 18 -18.20 7.76 -2.61
C VAL A 18 -17.02 8.38 -1.86
N ASP A 19 -17.37 9.15 -0.82
CA ASP A 19 -16.40 9.74 0.09
C ASP A 19 -15.84 8.69 1.07
N TRP A 20 -14.51 8.53 1.06
CA TRP A 20 -13.76 7.52 1.82
C TRP A 20 -13.37 7.98 3.23
N SER A 21 -13.65 9.24 3.56
CA SER A 21 -13.43 9.81 4.89
C SER A 21 -14.38 9.27 5.98
N SER A 22 -15.42 8.53 5.58
CA SER A 22 -16.41 7.97 6.50
C SER A 22 -15.80 6.91 7.44
N PRO A 23 -16.06 6.98 8.76
CA PRO A 23 -15.54 6.01 9.71
C PRO A 23 -16.09 4.61 9.45
N PRO A 24 -15.32 3.55 9.79
CA PRO A 24 -15.79 2.18 9.62
C PRO A 24 -17.02 1.90 10.48
N ARG A 25 -17.88 1.00 9.99
CA ARG A 25 -19.07 0.55 10.72
C ARG A 25 -18.66 -0.27 11.95
N PRO A 26 -19.46 -0.28 13.02
CA PRO A 26 -19.14 -1.03 14.24
C PRO A 26 -18.89 -2.51 13.95
N LEU A 27 -17.86 -3.09 14.59
CA LEU A 27 -17.49 -4.50 14.38
C LEU A 27 -18.58 -5.47 14.83
N SER A 28 -19.34 -5.13 15.87
CA SER A 28 -20.52 -5.89 16.31
C SER A 28 -21.57 -5.99 15.21
N GLU A 29 -21.77 -4.91 14.44
CA GLU A 29 -22.66 -4.90 13.29
C GLU A 29 -22.09 -5.74 12.14
N PHE A 30 -20.79 -5.60 11.88
CA PHE A 30 -20.07 -6.29 10.82
C PHE A 30 -20.17 -7.82 10.96
N PHE A 31 -19.98 -8.38 12.16
CA PHE A 31 -19.97 -9.82 12.42
C PHE A 31 -21.28 -10.41 12.98
N SER A 32 -22.38 -9.65 13.03
CA SER A 32 -23.59 -10.08 13.78
C SER A 32 -24.34 -11.29 13.23
N ARG A 33 -24.54 -11.43 11.90
CA ARG A 33 -25.41 -12.50 11.35
C ARG A 33 -25.02 -12.94 9.95
N PHE A 34 -24.74 -14.24 9.80
CA PHE A 34 -24.39 -14.89 8.55
C PHE A 34 -25.44 -15.95 8.20
N THR A 35 -25.85 -16.01 6.93
CA THR A 35 -26.78 -17.03 6.42
C THR A 35 -26.43 -17.40 4.98
N VAL A 36 -26.61 -18.66 4.63
CA VAL A 36 -26.43 -19.13 3.25
C VAL A 36 -27.56 -18.57 2.37
N PRO A 37 -27.25 -17.89 1.25
CA PRO A 37 -28.27 -17.38 0.34
C PRO A 37 -29.01 -18.52 -0.34
N ARG A 38 -30.34 -18.42 -0.42
CA ARG A 38 -31.20 -19.47 -1.00
C ARG A 38 -31.32 -19.42 -2.54
N SER A 39 -30.93 -18.31 -3.18
CA SER A 39 -31.00 -18.16 -4.64
C SER A 39 -29.91 -17.22 -5.15
N SER A 40 -29.51 -17.39 -6.42
CA SER A 40 -28.47 -16.57 -7.07
C SER A 40 -28.82 -15.08 -7.12
N SER A 41 -30.08 -14.74 -7.45
CA SER A 41 -30.57 -13.36 -7.41
C SER A 41 -30.44 -12.72 -6.02
N LYS A 42 -30.82 -13.47 -4.96
CA LYS A 42 -30.65 -13.00 -3.57
C LYS A 42 -29.19 -12.88 -3.18
N TRP A 43 -28.32 -13.79 -3.63
CA TRP A 43 -26.89 -13.71 -3.38
C TRP A 43 -26.27 -12.45 -4.01
N SER A 44 -26.56 -12.19 -5.29
CA SER A 44 -26.06 -11.00 -6.00
C SER A 44 -26.52 -9.70 -5.32
N SER A 45 -27.80 -9.63 -4.93
CA SER A 45 -28.35 -8.50 -4.17
C SER A 45 -27.64 -8.29 -2.82
N ARG A 46 -27.36 -9.38 -2.09
CA ARG A 46 -26.61 -9.33 -0.81
C ARG A 46 -25.19 -8.85 -0.99
N LEU A 47 -24.49 -9.40 -1.99
CA LEU A 47 -23.11 -9.08 -2.29
C LEU A 47 -22.94 -7.58 -2.54
N LYS A 48 -23.75 -7.02 -3.46
CA LYS A 48 -23.71 -5.59 -3.80
C LYS A 48 -24.04 -4.69 -2.61
N CYS A 49 -25.12 -5.01 -1.89
CA CYS A 49 -25.55 -4.25 -0.71
C CYS A 49 -24.49 -4.22 0.39
N ASN A 50 -23.93 -5.38 0.73
CA ASN A 50 -22.94 -5.48 1.78
C ASN A 50 -21.62 -4.82 1.36
N LEU A 51 -21.18 -5.02 0.11
CA LEU A 51 -19.94 -4.43 -0.43
C LEU A 51 -19.98 -2.90 -0.33
N TYR A 52 -21.09 -2.29 -0.75
CA TYR A 52 -21.27 -0.84 -0.68
C TYR A 52 -21.37 -0.34 0.78
N TYR A 53 -22.14 -1.02 1.63
CA TYR A 53 -22.40 -0.58 3.00
C TYR A 53 -21.18 -0.69 3.94
N TYR A 54 -20.39 -1.75 3.80
CA TYR A 54 -19.21 -2.04 4.64
C TYR A 54 -17.88 -1.81 3.93
N ARG A 55 -17.86 -1.02 2.84
CA ARG A 55 -16.67 -0.71 2.03
C ARG A 55 -15.41 -0.41 2.84
N THR A 56 -15.50 0.48 3.84
CA THR A 56 -14.37 0.89 4.68
C THR A 56 -13.89 -0.27 5.55
N ASN A 57 -14.81 -1.08 6.09
CA ASN A 57 -14.46 -2.26 6.88
C ASN A 57 -13.74 -3.31 6.02
N TYR A 58 -14.18 -3.52 4.78
CA TYR A 58 -13.52 -4.43 3.85
C TYR A 58 -12.14 -3.93 3.43
N PHE A 59 -11.99 -2.63 3.19
CA PHE A 59 -10.69 -2.04 2.93
C PHE A 59 -9.72 -2.26 4.10
N ILE A 60 -10.16 -1.97 5.33
CA ILE A 60 -9.36 -2.22 6.54
C ILE A 60 -9.03 -3.72 6.68
N LEU A 61 -9.99 -4.61 6.41
CA LEU A 61 -9.76 -6.05 6.43
C LEU A 61 -8.65 -6.46 5.46
N ILE A 62 -8.73 -6.05 4.19
CA ILE A 62 -7.71 -6.36 3.18
C ILE A 62 -6.34 -5.82 3.61
N VAL A 63 -6.26 -4.56 4.04
CA VAL A 63 -5.01 -3.96 4.51
C VAL A 63 -4.45 -4.71 5.71
N SER A 64 -5.29 -5.10 6.67
CA SER A 64 -4.86 -5.85 7.85
C SER A 64 -4.30 -7.23 7.48
N VAL A 65 -4.93 -7.94 6.54
CA VAL A 65 -4.44 -9.24 6.04
C VAL A 65 -3.12 -9.08 5.29
N LEU A 66 -2.96 -8.02 4.50
CA LEU A 66 -1.71 -7.71 3.82
C LEU A 66 -0.57 -7.42 4.82
N VAL A 67 -0.82 -6.58 5.83
CA VAL A 67 0.15 -6.27 6.89
C VAL A 67 0.53 -7.54 7.66
N LEU A 68 -0.43 -8.35 8.06
CA LEU A 68 -0.16 -9.62 8.75
C LEU A 68 0.61 -10.61 7.87
N GLY A 69 0.28 -10.68 6.57
CA GLY A 69 1.00 -11.49 5.59
C GLY A 69 2.47 -11.10 5.48
N PHE A 70 2.74 -9.79 5.51
CA PHE A 70 4.09 -9.24 5.49
C PHE A 70 4.84 -9.50 6.81
N LEU A 71 4.19 -9.28 7.95
CA LEU A 71 4.78 -9.50 9.29
C LEU A 71 5.19 -10.96 9.53
N ARG A 72 4.49 -11.93 8.92
CA ARG A 72 4.83 -13.35 9.02
C ARG A 72 6.12 -13.75 8.28
N ARG A 73 6.63 -12.90 7.37
CA ARG A 73 7.80 -13.20 6.55
C ARG A 73 8.92 -12.18 6.83
N PRO A 74 9.73 -12.35 7.90
CA PRO A 74 10.76 -11.38 8.27
C PRO A 74 11.78 -11.11 7.14
N LEU A 75 12.05 -12.10 6.30
CA LEU A 75 12.92 -11.94 5.12
C LEU A 75 12.36 -10.97 4.09
N ALA A 76 11.03 -10.94 3.89
CA ALA A 76 10.39 -9.98 2.98
C ALA A 76 10.45 -8.55 3.53
N ILE A 77 10.40 -8.39 4.86
CA ILE A 77 10.60 -7.10 5.54
C ILE A 77 12.00 -6.56 5.27
N VAL A 78 13.02 -7.41 5.47
CA VAL A 78 14.40 -7.04 5.17
C VAL A 78 14.57 -6.71 3.69
N ALA A 79 13.99 -7.53 2.80
CA ALA A 79 14.03 -7.28 1.35
C ALA A 79 13.46 -5.91 0.99
N ALA A 80 12.30 -5.53 1.56
CA ALA A 80 11.65 -4.24 1.33
C ALA A 80 12.46 -3.06 1.88
N ILE A 81 13.05 -3.20 3.08
CA ILE A 81 13.94 -2.18 3.65
C ILE A 81 15.14 -1.94 2.73
N LEU A 82 15.74 -3.02 2.20
CA LEU A 82 16.86 -2.91 1.26
C LEU A 82 16.42 -2.28 -0.08
N THR A 83 15.21 -2.57 -0.56
CA THR A 83 14.66 -1.90 -1.75
C THR A 83 14.49 -0.40 -1.49
N ALA A 84 13.88 -0.04 -0.36
CA ALA A 84 13.67 1.36 0.03
C ALA A 84 15.01 2.10 0.19
N LEU A 85 16.01 1.46 0.77
CA LEU A 85 17.35 2.01 0.94
C LEU A 85 18.07 2.19 -0.41
N SER A 86 17.91 1.24 -1.35
CA SER A 86 18.43 1.37 -2.71
C SER A 86 17.81 2.57 -3.43
N ILE A 87 16.48 2.76 -3.32
CA ILE A 87 15.77 3.93 -3.86
C ILE A 87 16.25 5.22 -3.18
N ALA A 88 16.42 5.22 -1.85
CA ALA A 88 16.91 6.38 -1.12
C ALA A 88 18.32 6.79 -1.57
N PHE A 89 19.19 5.85 -1.95
CA PHE A 89 20.52 6.17 -2.51
C PHE A 89 20.49 6.84 -3.90
N LEU A 90 19.36 6.79 -4.61
CA LEU A 90 19.17 7.59 -5.83
C LEU A 90 18.97 9.08 -5.50
N ASN A 91 18.53 9.41 -4.28
CA ASN A 91 18.38 10.77 -3.81
C ASN A 91 19.73 11.37 -3.38
N ASP A 92 20.10 12.50 -3.98
CA ASP A 92 21.36 13.20 -3.75
C ASP A 92 21.59 13.59 -2.28
N SER A 93 20.56 14.14 -1.64
CA SER A 93 20.61 14.60 -0.24
C SER A 93 20.81 13.42 0.73
N PHE A 94 20.10 12.32 0.48
CA PHE A 94 20.23 11.11 1.30
C PHE A 94 21.62 10.47 1.14
N ALA A 95 22.09 10.30 -0.11
CA ALA A 95 23.40 9.70 -0.38
C ALA A 95 24.55 10.50 0.24
N GLY A 96 24.49 11.84 0.17
CA GLY A 96 25.48 12.72 0.77
C GLY A 96 25.51 12.64 2.31
N THR A 97 24.34 12.78 2.95
CA THR A 97 24.23 12.72 4.41
C THR A 97 24.62 11.35 4.98
N PHE A 98 24.26 10.27 4.30
CA PHE A 98 24.68 8.92 4.67
C PHE A 98 26.21 8.76 4.61
N SER A 99 26.83 9.17 3.51
CA SER A 99 28.29 9.11 3.32
C SER A 99 29.04 9.88 4.42
N GLU A 100 28.55 11.07 4.78
CA GLU A 100 29.12 11.90 5.84
C GLU A 100 29.01 11.23 7.21
N LYS A 101 27.82 10.70 7.55
CA LYS A 101 27.60 9.97 8.81
C LYS A 101 28.50 8.75 8.93
N VAL A 102 28.53 7.89 7.89
CA VAL A 102 29.39 6.70 7.88
C VAL A 102 30.86 7.09 8.01
N THR A 103 31.32 8.10 7.26
CA THR A 103 32.72 8.55 7.34
C THR A 103 33.05 9.10 8.73
N ARG A 104 32.15 9.86 9.37
CA ARG A 104 32.33 10.36 10.74
C ARG A 104 32.43 9.22 11.75
N THR A 105 31.53 8.24 11.67
CA THR A 105 31.56 7.07 12.55
C THR A 105 32.85 6.28 12.36
N VAL A 106 33.25 5.99 11.12
CA VAL A 106 34.50 5.25 10.88
C VAL A 106 35.72 6.05 11.32
N ARG A 107 35.72 7.39 11.24
CA ARG A 107 36.81 8.20 11.81
C ARG A 107 37.00 7.97 13.31
N GLN A 108 35.91 7.73 14.05
CA GLN A 108 35.97 7.46 15.48
C GLN A 108 36.63 6.10 15.79
N PHE A 109 36.43 5.10 14.93
CA PHE A 109 37.00 3.76 15.12
C PHE A 109 38.38 3.58 14.47
N SER A 110 38.57 4.10 13.27
CA SER A 110 39.82 3.97 12.49
C SER A 110 40.01 5.17 11.55
N PRO A 111 40.87 6.14 11.92
CA PRO A 111 41.13 7.30 11.08
C PRO A 111 41.78 6.93 9.74
N HIS A 112 42.57 5.84 9.70
CA HIS A 112 43.20 5.36 8.48
C HIS A 112 42.18 4.82 7.46
N LEU A 113 41.17 4.06 7.91
CA LEU A 113 40.09 3.59 7.03
C LEU A 113 39.24 4.75 6.50
N ALA A 114 38.98 5.75 7.33
CA ALA A 114 38.26 6.94 6.90
C ALA A 114 39.01 7.79 5.88
N ALA A 115 40.34 7.80 5.91
CA ALA A 115 41.15 8.45 4.87
C ALA A 115 40.98 7.76 3.51
N LYS A 116 40.89 6.42 3.50
CA LYS A 116 40.68 5.61 2.28
C LYS A 116 39.29 5.77 1.66
N MET A 117 38.30 6.19 2.45
CA MET A 117 36.92 6.44 1.99
C MET A 117 36.69 7.84 1.41
N ARG A 118 37.73 8.69 1.31
CA ARG A 118 37.58 10.00 0.68
C ARG A 118 37.31 9.85 -0.83
N PRO A 119 36.43 10.67 -1.41
CA PRO A 119 36.22 10.68 -2.85
C PRO A 119 37.52 11.06 -3.60
N PRO A 120 37.69 10.62 -4.86
CA PRO A 120 38.81 11.04 -5.69
C PRO A 120 38.88 12.56 -5.77
N LEU A 121 40.06 13.12 -5.55
CA LEU A 121 40.29 14.56 -5.67
C LEU A 121 40.11 14.96 -7.14
N THR A 122 38.97 15.57 -7.46
CA THR A 122 38.81 16.27 -8.73
C THR A 122 39.38 17.68 -8.55
N PRO A 123 40.47 18.05 -9.24
CA PRO A 123 41.01 19.40 -9.13
C PRO A 123 39.95 20.41 -9.59
N VAL A 124 39.65 21.38 -8.73
CA VAL A 124 38.74 22.47 -9.06
C VAL A 124 39.49 23.42 -9.99
N ILE A 125 39.26 23.27 -11.30
CA ILE A 125 39.77 24.22 -12.30
C ILE A 125 38.87 25.46 -12.27
N ARG A 126 39.41 26.56 -11.75
CA ARG A 126 38.72 27.86 -11.68
C ARG A 126 38.30 28.27 -13.11
N GLY A 127 37.00 28.54 -13.31
CA GLY A 127 36.45 29.02 -14.59
C GLY A 127 35.74 27.97 -15.46
N ARG A 128 35.79 26.67 -15.13
CA ARG A 128 35.03 25.64 -15.86
C ARG A 128 33.68 25.37 -15.17
N PRO A 129 32.54 25.37 -15.89
CA PRO A 129 31.28 24.92 -15.30
C PRO A 129 31.47 23.49 -14.76
N SER A 130 31.19 23.30 -13.48
CA SER A 130 31.34 22.01 -12.81
C SER A 130 30.42 21.00 -13.50
N ALA A 131 31.01 20.07 -14.26
CA ALA A 131 30.27 18.92 -14.78
C ALA A 131 29.55 18.24 -13.60
N LYS A 132 28.26 17.89 -13.80
CA LYS A 132 27.34 17.34 -12.79
C LYS A 132 28.09 16.60 -11.68
N ARG A 133 28.10 17.18 -10.48
CA ARG A 133 28.89 16.70 -9.33
C ARG A 133 28.58 15.22 -9.09
N ALA A 134 29.53 14.34 -9.44
CA ALA A 134 29.38 12.92 -9.17
C ALA A 134 29.33 12.70 -7.65
N ILE A 135 28.25 12.08 -7.17
CA ILE A 135 28.07 11.81 -5.74
C ILE A 135 28.72 10.48 -5.41
N TYR A 136 29.63 10.53 -4.45
CA TYR A 136 30.37 9.39 -3.94
C TYR A 136 29.90 9.04 -2.54
N ILE A 137 29.66 7.76 -2.32
CA ILE A 137 29.36 7.18 -1.01
C ILE A 137 30.62 6.44 -0.58
N CYS A 138 31.23 6.85 0.53
CA CYS A 138 32.46 6.22 1.06
C CYS A 138 33.59 6.05 0.01
N GLY A 139 33.75 7.01 -0.91
CA GLY A 139 34.79 6.98 -1.95
C GLY A 139 34.48 6.15 -3.19
N ARG A 140 33.34 5.46 -3.24
CA ARG A 140 32.84 4.74 -4.43
C ARG A 140 31.65 5.49 -5.06
N PRO A 141 31.43 5.37 -6.38
CA PRO A 141 30.26 5.98 -7.01
C PRO A 141 28.97 5.39 -6.45
N ARG A 142 27.94 6.22 -6.26
CA ARG A 142 26.65 5.83 -5.67
C ARG A 142 26.02 4.56 -6.26
N TRP A 143 26.21 4.36 -7.57
CA TRP A 143 25.62 3.26 -8.34
C TRP A 143 26.06 1.90 -7.81
N VAL A 144 27.29 1.78 -7.28
CA VAL A 144 27.79 0.54 -6.67
C VAL A 144 26.93 0.14 -5.46
N PHE A 145 26.58 1.10 -4.59
CA PHE A 145 25.71 0.84 -3.45
C PHE A 145 24.30 0.50 -3.93
N VAL A 146 23.75 1.26 -4.89
CA VAL A 146 22.44 0.97 -5.47
C VAL A 146 22.37 -0.47 -6.01
N LEU A 147 23.39 -0.93 -6.75
CA LEU A 147 23.48 -2.30 -7.26
C LEU A 147 23.60 -3.35 -6.17
N ILE A 148 24.44 -3.13 -5.16
CA ILE A 148 24.62 -4.10 -4.06
C ILE A 148 23.29 -4.26 -3.32
N PHE A 149 22.67 -3.15 -2.93
CA PHE A 149 21.39 -3.16 -2.22
C PHE A 149 20.24 -3.69 -3.07
N SER A 150 20.19 -3.37 -4.37
CA SER A 150 19.15 -3.87 -5.27
C SER A 150 19.33 -5.37 -5.56
N SER A 151 20.57 -5.84 -5.75
CA SER A 151 20.86 -7.27 -5.96
C SER A 151 20.54 -8.09 -4.72
N ALA A 152 20.96 -7.64 -3.54
CA ALA A 152 20.63 -8.30 -2.27
C ALA A 152 19.11 -8.32 -2.02
N SER A 153 18.43 -7.19 -2.26
CA SER A 153 16.98 -7.10 -2.18
C SER A 153 16.28 -8.05 -3.15
N PHE A 154 16.70 -8.10 -4.41
CA PHE A 154 16.15 -8.99 -5.43
C PHE A 154 16.32 -10.46 -5.03
N MET A 155 17.51 -10.85 -4.57
CA MET A 155 17.77 -12.21 -4.09
C MET A 155 16.88 -12.56 -2.90
N LEU A 156 16.72 -11.64 -1.93
CA LEU A 156 15.85 -11.86 -0.78
C LEU A 156 14.38 -11.93 -1.17
N TRP A 157 13.90 -11.12 -2.11
CA TRP A 157 12.55 -11.22 -2.67
C TRP A 157 12.31 -12.57 -3.35
N PHE A 158 13.30 -13.07 -4.09
CA PHE A 158 13.25 -14.37 -4.77
C PHE A 158 13.24 -15.53 -3.76
N VAL A 159 14.19 -15.55 -2.83
CA VAL A 159 14.32 -16.61 -1.81
C VAL A 159 13.15 -16.63 -0.84
N SER A 160 12.61 -15.47 -0.47
CA SER A 160 11.48 -15.39 0.46
C SER A 160 10.13 -15.74 -0.18
N ALA A 161 10.08 -15.92 -1.52
CA ALA A 161 8.84 -15.93 -2.28
C ALA A 161 7.93 -14.75 -1.89
N GLY A 162 8.52 -13.59 -1.60
CA GLY A 162 7.81 -12.46 -0.98
C GLY A 162 6.72 -11.92 -1.89
N LEU A 163 6.96 -11.87 -3.20
CA LEU A 163 5.94 -11.50 -4.19
C LEU A 163 4.74 -12.45 -4.15
N MET A 164 5.01 -13.75 -4.10
CA MET A 164 3.98 -14.78 -4.02
C MET A 164 3.19 -14.65 -2.71
N THR A 165 3.87 -14.33 -1.59
CA THR A 165 3.21 -14.10 -0.30
C THR A 165 2.26 -12.91 -0.35
N VAL A 166 2.68 -11.79 -0.97
CA VAL A 166 1.82 -10.60 -1.13
C VAL A 166 0.60 -10.93 -1.99
N LEU A 167 0.80 -11.65 -3.10
CA LEU A 167 -0.30 -12.08 -3.97
C LEU A 167 -1.28 -13.00 -3.23
N TRP A 168 -0.79 -13.97 -2.46
CA TRP A 168 -1.63 -14.83 -1.63
C TRP A 168 -2.36 -14.06 -0.53
N ALA A 169 -1.70 -13.12 0.15
CA ALA A 169 -2.33 -12.29 1.17
C ALA A 169 -3.44 -11.41 0.56
N LEU A 170 -3.21 -10.84 -0.63
CA LEU A 170 -4.22 -10.10 -1.36
C LEU A 170 -5.40 -11.00 -1.76
N ALA A 171 -5.12 -12.18 -2.32
CA ALA A 171 -6.13 -13.15 -2.72
C ALA A 171 -6.97 -13.60 -1.52
N ILE A 172 -6.35 -13.88 -0.37
CA ILE A 172 -7.04 -14.24 0.87
C ILE A 172 -7.90 -13.07 1.37
N GLY A 173 -7.38 -11.84 1.34
CA GLY A 173 -8.11 -10.63 1.70
C GLY A 173 -9.36 -10.46 0.84
N LEU A 174 -9.22 -10.53 -0.48
CA LEU A 174 -10.33 -10.43 -1.43
C LEU A 174 -11.33 -11.59 -1.31
N LEU A 175 -10.85 -12.81 -1.08
CA LEU A 175 -11.72 -13.95 -0.86
C LEU A 175 -12.52 -13.78 0.44
N ALA A 176 -11.87 -13.32 1.52
CA ALA A 176 -12.53 -13.06 2.79
C ALA A 176 -13.61 -11.97 2.66
N THR A 177 -13.36 -10.90 1.89
CA THR A 177 -14.38 -9.86 1.64
C THR A 177 -15.56 -10.41 0.84
N ILE A 178 -15.30 -11.18 -0.22
CA ILE A 178 -16.36 -11.80 -1.03
C ILE A 178 -17.18 -12.78 -0.19
N LEU A 179 -16.54 -13.65 0.57
CA LEU A 179 -17.23 -14.61 1.44
C LEU A 179 -18.06 -13.89 2.51
N HIS A 180 -17.48 -12.89 3.18
CA HIS A 180 -18.19 -12.10 4.17
C HIS A 180 -19.40 -11.39 3.55
N ALA A 181 -19.21 -10.68 2.44
CA ALA A 181 -20.29 -9.97 1.76
C ALA A 181 -21.37 -10.91 1.20
N SER A 182 -21.01 -12.14 0.83
CA SER A 182 -21.94 -13.18 0.34
C SER A 182 -22.84 -13.74 1.45
N PHE A 183 -22.25 -14.08 2.59
CA PHE A 183 -22.98 -14.73 3.68
C PHE A 183 -23.61 -13.76 4.66
N ARG A 184 -23.12 -12.52 4.74
CA ARG A 184 -23.68 -11.51 5.64
C ARG A 184 -25.12 -11.19 5.24
N THR A 185 -26.04 -11.27 6.21
CA THR A 185 -27.41 -10.83 5.96
C THR A 185 -27.48 -9.30 5.85
N PRO A 186 -28.12 -8.73 4.82
CA PRO A 186 -28.31 -7.29 4.71
C PRO A 186 -29.05 -6.76 5.94
N ASN A 187 -28.50 -5.74 6.59
CA ASN A 187 -29.13 -5.12 7.74
C ASN A 187 -30.29 -4.20 7.27
N LEU A 188 -31.35 -4.05 8.08
CA LEU A 188 -32.39 -3.05 7.85
C LEU A 188 -31.78 -1.63 7.79
N LYS A 189 -30.77 -1.36 8.64
CA LYS A 189 -29.99 -0.13 8.63
C LYS A 189 -29.19 0.06 7.35
N ALA A 190 -28.70 -1.02 6.73
CA ALA A 190 -28.02 -0.96 5.44
C ALA A 190 -28.99 -0.56 4.33
N ARG A 191 -30.19 -1.17 4.32
CA ARG A 191 -31.26 -0.83 3.37
C ARG A 191 -31.77 0.60 3.55
N LEU A 192 -31.98 1.04 4.80
CA LEU A 192 -32.41 2.41 5.14
C LEU A 192 -31.38 3.46 4.74
N ASN A 193 -30.09 3.20 4.91
CA ASN A 193 -29.04 4.12 4.46
C ASN A 193 -29.01 4.24 2.93
N THR A 194 -29.30 3.15 2.20
CA THR A 194 -29.43 3.22 0.75
C THR A 194 -30.59 4.13 0.35
N PHE A 195 -31.77 3.96 0.95
CA PHE A 195 -32.91 4.84 0.69
C PHE A 195 -32.63 6.30 1.07
N ARG A 196 -31.92 6.55 2.17
CA ARG A 196 -31.52 7.90 2.59
C ARG A 196 -30.56 8.54 1.57
N GLU A 197 -29.64 7.78 1.00
CA GLU A 197 -28.73 8.27 -0.04
C GLU A 197 -29.45 8.57 -1.35
N GLU A 198 -30.35 7.70 -1.79
CA GLU A 198 -31.24 7.94 -2.94
C GLU A 198 -32.06 9.23 -2.74
N PHE A 199 -32.66 9.41 -1.56
CA PHE A 199 -33.41 10.63 -1.24
C PHE A 199 -32.53 11.88 -1.29
N ARG A 200 -31.29 11.81 -0.76
CA ARG A 200 -30.33 12.92 -0.86
C ARG A 200 -29.89 13.20 -2.31
N ALA A 201 -29.78 12.17 -3.14
CA ALA A 201 -29.41 12.34 -4.54
C ALA A 201 -30.54 13.03 -5.33
N VAL A 202 -31.78 12.57 -5.14
CA VAL A 202 -32.97 13.22 -5.70
C VAL A 202 -33.09 14.67 -5.23
N TRP A 203 -32.91 14.92 -3.93
CA TRP A 203 -33.00 16.27 -3.37
C TRP A 203 -31.91 17.22 -3.92
N ARG A 204 -30.68 16.73 -4.12
CA ARG A 204 -29.61 17.52 -4.75
C ARG A 204 -29.94 17.91 -6.18
N ASN A 205 -30.50 16.99 -6.98
CA ASN A 205 -30.94 17.31 -8.33
C ASN A 205 -32.05 18.37 -8.37
N TYR A 206 -32.95 18.39 -7.38
CA TYR A 206 -33.96 19.44 -7.27
C TYR A 206 -33.39 20.81 -6.84
N SER A 207 -32.30 20.83 -6.07
CA SER A 207 -31.67 22.09 -5.62
C SER A 207 -30.76 22.75 -6.66
N GLU A 208 -30.38 22.03 -7.70
CA GLU A 208 -29.56 22.53 -8.81
C GLU A 208 -30.39 23.03 -10.02
N LEU A 209 -31.73 22.93 -9.94
CA LEU A 209 -32.72 23.52 -10.85
C LEU A 209 -33.18 24.89 -10.34
#